data_AF-A0A1M2V5Q7-F1
#
_entry.id   AF-A0A1M2V5Q7-F1
#
_cell.length_a   1.000
_cell.length_b   1.000
_cell.length_c   1.000
_cell.angle_alpha   90.00
_cell.angle_beta   90.00
_cell.angle_gamma   90.00
#
_symmetry.space_group_name_H-M   'P 1'
#
loop_
_entity.id
_entity.type
_entity.pdbx_description
1 polymer ?
#
loop_
_entity_poly.entity_id
_entity_poly.type
_entity_poly.pdbx_seq_one_letter_code
_entity_poly.pdbx_strand_id
1 'polypeptide(L)'
;MPGHAAITGATVYYLYDVPATADLKHELEVLQSFVAKWNADTPDSIHSPAWLPSGTKAPPPLLCLLITKYNHKSTHASSANQGKHISAYVVNQAGWNLQPIEYGATVHVFAVNEDPAQGYHDYYIHSKARAKINSAVIQAALAAAKANNLGTLGKPPLN
;
A
#
# COMPACT_ATOMS: atom_id res chain seq x y z
N MET A 1 11.13 -0.33 -13.44
CA MET A 1 9.94 0.25 -14.09
C MET A 1 8.73 0.10 -13.17
N PRO A 2 7.78 1.05 -13.13
CA PRO A 2 6.46 0.86 -12.53
C PRO A 2 5.78 -0.41 -13.04
N GLY A 3 4.91 -1.00 -12.22
CA GLY A 3 4.22 -2.24 -12.59
C GLY A 3 3.03 -2.51 -11.69
N HIS A 4 2.23 -3.51 -12.05
CA HIS A 4 1.11 -3.95 -11.23
C HIS A 4 1.08 -5.47 -11.07
N ALA A 5 0.61 -5.91 -9.92
CA ALA A 5 0.40 -7.31 -9.62
C ALA A 5 -0.98 -7.52 -8.99
N ALA A 6 -1.57 -8.68 -9.24
CA ALA A 6 -2.79 -9.10 -8.57
C ALA A 6 -2.46 -9.91 -7.29
N ILE A 7 -3.14 -9.58 -6.20
CA ILE A 7 -3.15 -10.35 -4.96
C ILE A 7 -4.59 -10.71 -4.60
N THR A 8 -4.79 -11.62 -3.65
CA THR A 8 -6.15 -11.93 -3.19
C THR A 8 -6.79 -10.67 -2.59
N GLY A 9 -7.93 -10.27 -3.17
CA GLY A 9 -8.73 -9.14 -2.69
C GLY A 9 -8.32 -7.76 -3.20
N ALA A 10 -7.23 -7.61 -3.97
CA ALA A 10 -6.83 -6.30 -4.49
C ALA A 10 -5.88 -6.35 -5.70
N THR A 11 -5.75 -5.23 -6.40
CA THR A 11 -4.65 -4.96 -7.34
C THR A 11 -3.60 -4.04 -6.69
N VAL A 12 -2.33 -4.43 -6.74
CA VAL A 12 -1.21 -3.62 -6.26
C VAL A 12 -0.58 -2.89 -7.44
N TYR A 13 -0.47 -1.57 -7.36
CA TYR A 13 0.20 -0.72 -8.33
C TYR A 13 1.45 -0.12 -7.70
N TYR A 14 2.61 -0.41 -8.28
CA TYR A 14 3.89 0.18 -7.93
C TYR A 14 4.08 1.47 -8.73
N LEU A 15 4.09 2.62 -8.04
CA LEU A 15 4.30 3.93 -8.67
C LEU A 15 5.78 4.30 -8.83
N TYR A 16 6.67 3.34 -8.58
CA TYR A 16 8.12 3.46 -8.64
C TYR A 16 8.70 2.23 -9.35
N ASP A 17 10.00 2.21 -9.59
CA ASP A 17 10.66 1.04 -10.17
C ASP A 17 10.53 -0.19 -9.25
N VAL A 18 9.80 -1.19 -9.75
CA VAL A 18 9.50 -2.44 -9.02
C VAL A 18 10.80 -3.10 -8.52
N PRO A 19 10.82 -3.63 -7.29
CA PRO A 19 11.98 -4.30 -6.72
C PRO A 19 12.32 -5.60 -7.46
N ALA A 20 13.46 -6.22 -7.11
CA ALA A 20 13.84 -7.52 -7.68
C ALA A 20 12.77 -8.60 -7.41
N THR A 21 12.67 -9.61 -8.28
CA THR A 21 11.56 -10.58 -8.29
C THR A 21 11.36 -11.31 -6.94
N ALA A 22 12.44 -11.66 -6.23
CA ALA A 22 12.33 -12.29 -4.91
C ALA A 22 11.75 -11.34 -3.85
N ASP A 23 12.22 -10.10 -3.83
CA ASP A 23 11.73 -9.05 -2.92
C ASP A 23 10.27 -8.69 -3.22
N LEU A 24 9.91 -8.68 -4.51
CA LEU A 24 8.55 -8.44 -4.98
C LEU A 24 7.57 -9.48 -4.42
N LYS A 25 7.92 -10.77 -4.48
CA LYS A 25 7.04 -11.83 -3.95
C LYS A 25 6.76 -11.63 -2.46
N HIS A 26 7.80 -11.41 -1.66
CA HIS A 26 7.66 -11.21 -0.22
C HIS A 26 6.87 -9.94 0.13
N GLU A 27 7.11 -8.85 -0.61
CA GLU A 27 6.32 -7.62 -0.46
C GLU A 27 4.83 -7.87 -0.77
N LEU A 28 4.51 -8.61 -1.84
CA LEU A 28 3.13 -8.96 -2.17
C LEU A 28 2.45 -9.86 -1.12
N GLU A 29 3.19 -10.77 -0.48
CA GLU A 29 2.68 -11.60 0.64
C GLU A 29 2.33 -10.75 1.87
N VAL A 30 3.18 -9.77 2.21
CA VAL A 30 2.91 -8.79 3.27
C VAL A 30 1.67 -7.96 2.92
N LEU A 31 1.59 -7.44 1.69
CA LEU A 31 0.47 -6.64 1.24
C LEU A 31 -0.84 -7.43 1.21
N GLN A 32 -0.83 -8.70 0.78
CA GLN A 32 -2.02 -9.57 0.83
C GLN A 32 -2.54 -9.75 2.26
N SER A 33 -1.63 -9.92 3.22
CA SER A 33 -1.99 -10.05 4.63
C SER A 33 -2.59 -8.74 5.18
N PHE A 34 -2.00 -7.61 4.82
CA PHE A 34 -2.56 -6.28 5.11
C PHE A 34 -3.96 -6.10 4.50
N VAL A 35 -4.18 -6.48 3.24
CA VAL A 35 -5.48 -6.38 2.57
C VAL A 35 -6.55 -7.16 3.33
N ALA A 36 -6.22 -8.37 3.80
CA ALA A 36 -7.13 -9.17 4.61
C ALA A 36 -7.49 -8.46 5.94
N LYS A 37 -6.52 -7.82 6.62
CA LYS A 37 -6.75 -7.06 7.86
C LYS A 37 -7.60 -5.81 7.63
N TRP A 38 -7.29 -5.03 6.60
CA TRP A 38 -8.06 -3.84 6.24
C TRP A 38 -9.49 -4.22 5.91
N ASN A 39 -9.70 -5.23 5.06
CA ASN A 39 -11.04 -5.65 4.65
C ASN A 39 -11.86 -6.28 5.77
N ALA A 40 -11.21 -6.77 6.83
CA ALA A 40 -11.85 -7.23 8.06
C ALA A 40 -12.11 -6.10 9.09
N ASP A 41 -11.88 -4.83 8.71
CA ASP A 41 -12.00 -3.66 9.57
C ASP A 41 -11.17 -3.76 10.87
N THR A 42 -10.03 -4.46 10.82
CA THR A 42 -9.15 -4.60 11.99
C THR A 42 -8.55 -3.23 12.33
N PRO A 43 -8.60 -2.76 13.58
CA PRO A 43 -8.04 -1.46 13.96
C PRO A 43 -6.52 -1.37 13.74
N ASP A 44 -6.02 -0.16 13.56
CA ASP A 44 -4.59 0.11 13.54
C ASP A 44 -3.98 0.02 14.94
N SER A 45 -2.66 -0.16 15.02
CA SER A 45 -2.01 -0.50 16.29
C SER A 45 -1.39 0.66 17.04
N ILE A 46 -1.34 1.85 16.43
CA ILE A 46 -0.62 3.00 16.98
C ILE A 46 -1.55 3.98 17.70
N HIS A 47 -2.76 4.21 17.19
CA HIS A 47 -3.62 5.23 17.77
C HIS A 47 -4.31 4.76 19.06
N SER A 48 -4.61 5.74 19.94
CA SER A 48 -5.42 5.53 21.13
C SER A 48 -6.45 6.68 21.25
N PRO A 49 -7.75 6.45 21.00
CA PRO A 49 -8.33 5.18 20.58
C PRO A 49 -7.83 4.75 19.20
N ALA A 50 -7.79 3.43 18.96
CA ALA A 50 -7.33 2.87 17.70
C ALA A 50 -8.24 3.30 16.54
N TRP A 51 -7.65 3.57 15.39
CA TRP A 51 -8.40 3.98 14.21
C TRP A 51 -8.84 2.75 13.42
N LEU A 52 -10.09 2.77 12.94
CA LEU A 52 -10.65 1.69 12.12
C LEU A 52 -10.64 2.07 10.63
N PRO A 53 -10.39 1.12 9.72
CA PRO A 53 -10.56 1.31 8.28
C PRO A 53 -11.91 1.92 7.90
N SER A 54 -13.01 1.50 8.53
CA SER A 54 -14.38 1.99 8.32
C SER A 54 -14.56 3.47 8.70
N GLY A 55 -13.71 3.98 9.60
CA GLY A 55 -13.67 5.39 9.98
C GLY A 55 -12.91 6.27 8.99
N THR A 56 -12.20 5.68 8.02
CA THR A 56 -11.50 6.42 6.98
C THR A 56 -12.45 6.78 5.82
N LYS A 57 -11.96 7.58 4.88
CA LYS A 57 -12.70 7.81 3.62
C LYS A 57 -12.48 6.69 2.60
N ALA A 58 -11.70 5.67 2.97
CA ALA A 58 -11.46 4.44 2.21
C ALA A 58 -11.99 3.19 2.91
N PRO A 59 -13.27 3.16 3.33
CA PRO A 59 -13.79 2.02 4.06
C PRO A 59 -13.63 0.73 3.22
N PRO A 60 -13.53 -0.42 3.90
CA PRO A 60 -13.62 -1.73 3.26
C PRO A 60 -14.85 -1.86 2.34
N PRO A 61 -14.76 -2.66 1.25
CA PRO A 61 -13.57 -3.35 0.78
C PRO A 61 -12.63 -2.41 0.00
N LEU A 62 -11.34 -2.55 0.23
CA LEU A 62 -10.34 -1.95 -0.65
C LEU A 62 -10.27 -2.72 -1.97
N LEU A 63 -9.98 -2.02 -3.06
CA LEU A 63 -9.85 -2.59 -4.40
C LEU A 63 -8.42 -2.53 -4.91
N CYS A 64 -7.73 -1.43 -4.59
CA CYS A 64 -6.40 -1.16 -5.10
C CYS A 64 -5.48 -0.64 -3.99
N LEU A 65 -4.20 -0.97 -4.11
CA LEU A 65 -3.12 -0.35 -3.35
C LEU A 65 -2.21 0.40 -4.32
N LEU A 66 -1.95 1.67 -4.02
CA LEU A 66 -0.92 2.45 -4.70
C LEU A 66 0.33 2.49 -3.84
N ILE A 67 1.34 1.69 -4.18
CA ILE A 67 2.60 1.66 -3.46
C ILE A 67 3.47 2.80 -3.95
N THR A 68 3.78 3.70 -3.03
CA THR A 68 4.58 4.90 -3.30
C THR A 68 6.06 4.70 -3.00
N LYS A 69 6.37 3.75 -2.13
CA LYS A 69 7.73 3.42 -1.74
C LYS A 69 7.78 2.02 -1.12
N TYR A 70 8.77 1.24 -1.55
CA TYR A 70 9.10 -0.08 -1.00
C TYR A 70 9.41 -0.01 0.50
N ASN A 71 9.66 -1.16 1.12
CA ASN A 71 10.05 -1.24 2.52
C ASN A 71 11.27 -0.34 2.86
N HIS A 72 11.02 0.80 3.52
CA HIS A 72 12.00 1.86 3.71
C HIS A 72 11.87 2.53 5.08
N LYS A 73 12.96 3.16 5.53
CA LYS A 73 12.93 4.08 6.68
C LYS A 73 12.51 5.48 6.20
N SER A 74 11.52 6.08 6.86
CA SER A 74 11.13 7.46 6.54
C SER A 74 12.25 8.43 6.86
N THR A 75 12.51 9.37 5.95
CA THR A 75 13.44 10.49 6.16
C THR A 75 12.74 11.71 6.75
N HIS A 76 11.41 11.70 6.84
CA HIS A 76 10.64 12.79 7.45
C HIS A 76 10.69 12.69 8.98
N ALA A 77 10.97 13.82 9.63
CA ALA A 77 11.09 13.91 11.10
C ALA A 77 9.86 13.33 11.85
N SER A 78 8.65 13.54 11.33
CA SER A 78 7.40 13.05 11.94
C SER A 78 7.26 11.52 11.96
N SER A 79 8.08 10.79 11.21
CA SER A 79 8.03 9.33 11.10
C SER A 79 9.40 8.69 11.20
N ALA A 80 10.43 9.44 11.60
CA ALA A 80 11.81 8.96 11.68
C ALA A 80 11.99 7.83 12.71
N ASN A 81 11.16 7.83 13.75
CA ASN A 81 11.18 6.80 14.80
C ASN A 81 10.44 5.52 14.41
N GLN A 82 9.65 5.53 13.33
CA GLN A 82 8.93 4.34 12.86
C GLN A 82 9.91 3.36 12.23
N GLY A 83 9.71 2.06 12.40
CA GLY A 83 10.48 1.02 11.70
C GLY A 83 10.37 1.12 10.18
N LYS A 84 11.13 0.32 9.43
CA LYS A 84 10.93 0.27 7.98
C LYS A 84 9.50 -0.18 7.64
N HIS A 85 8.93 0.44 6.62
CA HIS A 85 7.57 0.18 6.20
C HIS A 85 7.39 0.42 4.71
N ILE A 86 6.34 -0.18 4.18
CA ILE A 86 5.83 0.08 2.83
C ILE A 86 4.82 1.22 2.95
N SER A 87 4.96 2.26 2.13
CA SER A 87 4.00 3.37 2.07
C SER A 87 2.99 3.15 0.95
N ALA A 88 1.71 3.01 1.31
CA ALA A 88 0.63 2.77 0.35
C ALA A 88 -0.52 3.77 0.50
N TYR A 89 -1.21 4.07 -0.59
CA TYR A 89 -2.59 4.56 -0.52
C TYR A 89 -3.54 3.39 -0.70
N VAL A 90 -4.50 3.27 0.22
CA VAL A 90 -5.65 2.40 0.05
C VAL A 90 -6.63 3.12 -0.87
N VAL A 91 -7.21 2.40 -1.84
CA VAL A 91 -8.19 2.94 -2.79
C VAL A 91 -9.37 1.97 -2.94
N ASN A 92 -10.60 2.48 -2.83
CA ASN A 92 -11.84 1.77 -3.17
C ASN A 92 -12.51 2.45 -4.38
N GLN A 93 -13.72 2.00 -4.75
CA GLN A 93 -14.45 2.52 -5.91
C GLN A 93 -14.69 4.03 -5.84
N ALA A 94 -15.07 4.55 -4.68
CA ALA A 94 -15.31 5.99 -4.48
C ALA A 94 -13.99 6.77 -4.50
N GLY A 95 -12.92 6.19 -3.96
CA GLY A 95 -11.60 6.81 -3.91
C GLY A 95 -10.96 7.10 -5.25
N TRP A 96 -11.35 6.38 -6.31
CA TRP A 96 -10.72 6.56 -7.60
C TRP A 96 -10.90 7.95 -8.21
N ASN A 97 -12.01 8.59 -7.88
CA ASN A 97 -12.41 9.88 -8.44
C ASN A 97 -12.16 11.06 -7.49
N LEU A 98 -11.61 10.81 -6.29
CA LEU A 98 -11.41 11.82 -5.24
C LEU A 98 -9.97 12.32 -5.17
N GLN A 99 -9.76 13.49 -4.54
CA GLN A 99 -8.40 13.92 -4.19
C GLN A 99 -7.89 13.11 -2.98
N PRO A 100 -6.60 12.78 -2.84
CA PRO A 100 -6.09 11.94 -1.74
C PRO A 100 -5.98 12.67 -0.43
N ILE A 101 -5.84 14.00 -0.47
CA ILE A 101 -5.98 14.83 0.72
C ILE A 101 -7.34 14.56 1.36
N GLU A 102 -8.36 14.29 0.54
CA GLU A 102 -9.74 14.05 0.95
C GLU A 102 -10.01 12.57 1.28
N TYR A 103 -9.10 11.64 0.94
CA TYR A 103 -9.35 10.21 1.03
C TYR A 103 -8.79 9.53 2.29
N GLY A 104 -7.93 10.22 3.05
CA GLY A 104 -7.63 9.87 4.45
C GLY A 104 -7.07 8.45 4.72
N ALA A 105 -6.57 7.75 3.71
CA ALA A 105 -6.14 6.35 3.83
C ALA A 105 -4.76 6.11 3.23
N THR A 106 -3.81 6.98 3.58
CA THR A 106 -2.40 6.57 3.48
C THR A 106 -2.13 5.59 4.61
N VAL A 107 -1.37 4.56 4.35
CA VAL A 107 -1.00 3.58 5.37
C VAL A 107 0.49 3.29 5.31
N HIS A 108 1.06 3.03 6.47
CA HIS A 108 2.37 2.40 6.58
C HIS A 108 2.14 0.93 6.95
N VAL A 109 2.64 0.02 6.12
CA VAL A 109 2.53 -1.43 6.34
C VAL A 109 3.89 -1.96 6.78
N PHE A 110 3.93 -2.66 7.91
CA PHE A 110 5.15 -3.12 8.55
C PHE A 110 5.30 -4.64 8.38
N ALA A 111 6.50 -5.04 8.03
CA ALA A 111 6.92 -6.44 8.05
C ALA A 111 7.57 -6.80 9.39
N VAL A 112 7.57 -8.10 9.72
CA VAL A 112 8.26 -8.62 10.90
C VAL A 112 9.76 -8.32 10.76
N ASN A 113 10.38 -7.85 11.84
CA ASN A 113 11.81 -7.50 11.88
C ASN A 113 12.27 -6.57 10.75
N GLU A 114 11.38 -5.70 10.26
CA GLU A 114 11.64 -4.77 9.16
C GLU A 114 12.01 -5.45 7.81
N ASP A 115 11.63 -6.72 7.63
CA ASP A 115 12.00 -7.55 6.48
C ASP A 115 10.78 -8.26 5.88
N PRO A 116 10.35 -7.93 4.65
CA PRO A 116 9.20 -8.57 4.01
C PRO A 116 9.30 -10.10 3.92
N ALA A 117 10.50 -10.66 3.86
CA ALA A 117 10.69 -12.12 3.83
C ALA A 117 10.24 -12.82 5.12
N GLN A 118 10.07 -12.07 6.21
CA GLN A 118 9.62 -12.57 7.51
C GLN A 118 8.11 -12.40 7.72
N GLY A 119 7.39 -11.88 6.72
CA GLY A 119 5.93 -11.78 6.72
C GLY A 119 5.39 -10.49 7.33
N TYR A 120 4.06 -10.40 7.38
CA TYR A 120 3.34 -9.23 7.86
C TYR A 120 3.38 -9.13 9.39
N HIS A 121 3.65 -7.92 9.90
CA HIS A 121 3.57 -7.60 11.31
C HIS A 121 2.29 -6.79 11.60
N ASP A 122 2.19 -5.59 11.01
CA ASP A 122 1.13 -4.66 11.37
C ASP A 122 0.94 -3.53 10.35
N TYR A 123 0.01 -2.63 10.60
CA TYR A 123 -0.16 -1.41 9.83
C TYR A 123 -0.55 -0.21 10.70
N TYR A 124 -0.32 0.97 10.14
CA TYR A 124 -0.63 2.26 10.74
C TYR A 124 -1.39 3.11 9.74
N ILE A 125 -2.54 3.65 10.15
CA ILE A 125 -3.28 4.61 9.34
C ILE A 125 -2.58 5.96 9.46
N HIS A 126 -2.23 6.56 8.34
CA HIS A 126 -1.52 7.82 8.33
C HIS A 126 -2.28 8.86 7.51
N SER A 127 -2.36 10.08 8.02
CA SER A 127 -2.92 11.21 7.29
C SER A 127 -1.79 11.99 6.62
N LYS A 128 -1.58 11.79 5.32
CA LYS A 128 -0.74 12.68 4.51
C LYS A 128 -1.61 13.70 3.78
N ALA A 129 -1.80 14.87 4.40
CA ALA A 129 -2.56 15.99 3.84
C ALA A 129 -1.95 16.64 2.56
N ARG A 130 -0.92 16.05 1.94
CA ARG A 130 -0.08 16.74 0.93
C ARG A 130 -0.06 16.12 -0.47
N ALA A 131 -0.47 14.86 -0.66
CA ALA A 131 -0.32 14.20 -1.96
C ALA A 131 -1.63 14.14 -2.76
N LYS A 132 -1.52 14.19 -4.11
CA LYS A 132 -2.64 14.18 -5.07
C LYS A 132 -2.58 12.94 -6.01
N ILE A 133 -3.52 12.00 -5.95
CA ILE A 133 -3.62 10.72 -6.70
C ILE A 133 -3.99 11.07 -8.13
N ASN A 134 -4.78 12.13 -8.29
CA ASN A 134 -5.04 12.78 -9.57
C ASN A 134 -3.91 13.74 -10.02
N SER A 135 -2.77 13.81 -9.32
CA SER A 135 -1.63 14.58 -9.86
C SER A 135 -1.16 13.95 -11.17
N ALA A 136 -0.73 14.77 -12.12
CA ALA A 136 -0.20 14.32 -13.39
C ALA A 136 0.92 13.28 -13.22
N VAL A 137 1.76 13.43 -12.18
CA VAL A 137 2.84 12.49 -11.85
C VAL A 137 2.30 11.12 -11.44
N ILE A 138 1.33 11.06 -10.52
CA ILE A 138 0.76 9.77 -10.10
C ILE A 138 -0.04 9.14 -11.25
N GLN A 139 -0.76 9.94 -12.04
CA GLN A 139 -1.49 9.42 -13.21
C GLN A 139 -0.54 8.84 -14.26
N ALA A 140 0.58 9.50 -14.54
CA ALA A 140 1.60 8.98 -15.46
C ALA A 140 2.23 7.68 -14.93
N ALA A 141 2.59 7.64 -13.64
CA ALA A 141 3.14 6.43 -13.01
C ALA A 141 2.13 5.28 -12.99
N LEU A 142 0.85 5.57 -12.74
CA LEU A 142 -0.23 4.59 -12.77
C LEU A 142 -0.49 4.06 -14.19
N ALA A 143 -0.43 4.92 -15.21
CA ALA A 143 -0.53 4.50 -16.61
C ALA A 143 0.64 3.58 -16.99
N ALA A 144 1.86 3.91 -16.59
CA ALA A 144 3.03 3.06 -16.77
C ALA A 144 2.88 1.72 -16.03
N ALA A 145 2.41 1.74 -14.78
CA ALA A 145 2.17 0.54 -13.99
C ALA A 145 1.13 -0.39 -14.65
N LYS A 146 0.02 0.17 -15.16
CA LYS A 146 -1.02 -0.59 -15.89
C LYS A 146 -0.50 -1.27 -17.15
N ALA A 147 0.49 -0.67 -17.82
CA ALA A 147 1.10 -1.25 -19.01
C ALA A 147 2.06 -2.41 -18.70
N ASN A 148 2.54 -2.53 -17.45
CA ASN A 148 3.51 -3.54 -17.03
C ASN A 148 2.89 -4.51 -16.02
N ASN A 149 2.36 -5.63 -16.50
CA ASN A 149 1.79 -6.68 -15.67
C ASN A 149 2.87 -7.62 -15.13
N LEU A 150 3.06 -7.58 -13.81
CA LEU A 150 4.02 -8.40 -13.06
C LEU A 150 3.46 -9.79 -12.74
N GLY A 151 2.16 -10.04 -12.98
CA GLY A 151 1.51 -11.32 -12.75
C GLY A 151 0.57 -11.34 -11.54
N THR A 152 0.31 -12.56 -11.03
CA THR A 152 -0.56 -12.80 -9.88
C THR A 152 0.19 -13.57 -8.81
N LEU A 153 0.10 -13.11 -7.56
CA LEU A 153 0.71 -13.81 -6.44
C LEU A 153 0.20 -15.26 -6.35
N GLY A 154 1.12 -16.22 -6.24
CA GLY A 154 0.79 -17.65 -6.21
C GLY A 154 0.59 -18.31 -7.58
N LYS A 155 0.80 -17.59 -8.69
CA LYS A 155 0.77 -18.13 -10.05
C LYS A 155 2.08 -17.87 -10.81
N PRO A 156 2.60 -18.84 -11.57
CA PRO A 156 3.77 -18.61 -12.41
C PRO A 156 3.44 -17.91 -13.74
N PRO A 157 4.34 -17.06 -14.29
CA PRO A 157 5.50 -16.46 -13.63
C PRO A 157 5.18 -15.04 -13.10
N LEU A 158 5.68 -14.74 -11.90
CA LEU A 158 5.83 -13.37 -11.41
C LEU A 158 7.19 -12.89 -11.95
N ASN A 159 7.20 -12.28 -13.13
CA ASN A 159 8.43 -11.96 -13.88
C ASN A 159 9.28 -10.92 -13.13
#